data_AF-A0A9N9T5D8-F1
#
_entry.id   AF-A0A9N9T5D8-F1
#
_cell.length_a   1.000
_cell.length_b   1.000
_cell.length_c   1.000
_cell.angle_alpha   90.00
_cell.angle_beta   90.00
_cell.angle_gamma   90.00
#
_symmetry.space_group_name_H-M   'P 1'
#
loop_
_entity.id
_entity.type
_entity.pdbx_description
1 polymer ?
#
loop_
_entity_poly.entity_id
_entity_poly.type
_entity_poly.pdbx_seq_one_letter_code
_entity_poly.pdbx_strand_id
1 'polypeptide(L)'
;MTAPQILCTSTTVVFGHPECFAPNTINHVNNERMSDLHERTLRRATQIKEAGYKLVEMWECEWIKSKECKNAPSPQIVEPLKPREAFFGGRTNAIKLNVTGKKLRYIDIVSLYPTVQCGTTVR
;
A
#
# COMPACT_ATOMS: atom_id res chain seq x y z
N MET A 1 -2.80 31.29 -11.92
CA MET A 1 -2.77 30.28 -10.84
C MET A 1 -3.49 29.05 -11.37
N THR A 2 -2.77 28.00 -11.75
CA THR A 2 -3.36 26.76 -12.28
C THR A 2 -3.90 25.92 -11.13
N ALA A 3 -5.21 25.67 -11.11
CA ALA A 3 -5.83 24.79 -10.13
C ALA A 3 -5.19 23.40 -10.18
N PRO A 4 -4.92 22.75 -9.03
CA PRO A 4 -4.34 21.42 -9.00
C PRO A 4 -5.28 20.43 -9.70
N GLN A 5 -4.72 19.66 -10.65
CA GLN A 5 -5.44 18.60 -11.34
C GLN A 5 -5.43 17.36 -10.44
N ILE A 6 -6.62 16.85 -10.11
CA ILE A 6 -6.77 15.59 -9.37
C ILE A 6 -7.10 14.53 -10.40
N LEU A 7 -6.18 13.58 -10.60
CA LEU A 7 -6.43 12.37 -11.38
C LEU A 7 -6.90 11.27 -10.43
N CYS A 8 -8.12 10.78 -10.62
CA CYS A 8 -8.66 9.68 -9.83
C CYS A 8 -8.90 8.48 -10.74
N THR A 9 -8.23 7.36 -10.45
CA THR A 9 -8.48 6.06 -11.09
C THR A 9 -9.45 5.29 -10.22
N SER A 10 -10.68 5.11 -10.69
CA SER A 10 -11.74 4.42 -9.94
C SER A 10 -11.73 2.92 -10.25
N THR A 11 -11.47 2.10 -9.25
CA THR A 11 -11.60 0.63 -9.32
C THR A 11 -13.07 0.24 -9.54
N THR A 12 -13.36 -0.43 -10.64
CA THR A 12 -14.72 -0.67 -11.16
C THR A 12 -15.63 -1.34 -10.11
N VAL A 13 -15.08 -2.29 -9.35
CA VAL A 13 -15.79 -3.05 -8.30
C VAL A 13 -16.18 -2.17 -7.10
N VAL A 14 -15.33 -1.24 -6.72
CA VAL A 14 -15.53 -0.39 -5.53
C VAL A 14 -16.49 0.75 -5.80
N PHE A 15 -16.47 1.28 -7.03
CA PHE A 15 -17.20 2.48 -7.41
C PHE A 15 -18.44 2.24 -8.29
N GLY A 16 -18.75 0.98 -8.63
CA GLY A 16 -20.04 0.64 -9.23
C GLY A 16 -20.20 1.04 -10.69
N HIS A 17 -19.24 0.77 -11.57
CA HIS A 17 -19.36 1.21 -12.97
C HIS A 17 -20.59 0.57 -13.67
N PRO A 18 -21.52 1.37 -14.23
CA PRO A 18 -22.79 0.86 -14.76
C PRO A 18 -22.64 0.03 -16.04
N GLU A 19 -21.56 0.20 -16.81
CA GLU A 19 -21.32 -0.67 -17.97
C GLU A 19 -20.80 -2.05 -17.59
N CYS A 20 -20.25 -2.20 -16.39
CA CYS A 20 -19.63 -3.45 -15.94
C CYS A 20 -20.53 -4.27 -15.03
N PHE A 21 -21.48 -3.63 -14.33
CA PHE A 21 -22.32 -4.29 -13.34
C PHE A 21 -23.77 -3.85 -13.45
N ALA A 22 -24.69 -4.78 -13.25
CA ALA A 22 -26.11 -4.44 -13.20
C ALA A 22 -26.43 -3.65 -11.91
N PRO A 23 -27.41 -2.73 -11.94
CA PRO A 23 -27.75 -1.89 -10.78
C PRO A 23 -28.09 -2.69 -9.51
N ASN A 24 -28.77 -3.83 -9.67
CA ASN A 24 -29.20 -4.70 -8.57
C ASN A 24 -28.12 -5.69 -8.10
N THR A 25 -26.94 -5.70 -8.72
CA THR A 25 -25.83 -6.54 -8.27
C THR A 25 -25.34 -6.05 -6.91
N ILE A 26 -25.09 -6.97 -5.98
CA ILE A 26 -24.56 -6.65 -4.65
C ILE A 26 -23.04 -6.84 -4.68
N ASN A 27 -22.30 -5.85 -4.20
CA ASN A 27 -20.87 -5.96 -3.98
C ASN A 27 -20.61 -6.80 -2.72
N HIS A 28 -19.91 -7.93 -2.85
CA HIS A 28 -19.60 -8.84 -1.74
C HIS A 28 -18.65 -8.26 -0.69
N VAL A 29 -17.90 -7.21 -1.01
CA VAL A 29 -16.97 -6.55 -0.06
C VAL A 29 -17.73 -5.60 0.86
N ASN A 30 -18.60 -4.78 0.27
CA ASN A 30 -19.30 -3.70 0.99
C ASN A 30 -20.74 -4.08 1.38
N ASN A 31 -21.29 -5.18 0.85
CA ASN A 31 -22.69 -5.59 0.99
C ASN A 31 -23.70 -4.51 0.54
N GLU A 32 -23.32 -3.69 -0.42
CA GLU A 32 -24.14 -2.61 -0.99
C GLU A 32 -24.45 -2.89 -2.47
N ARG A 33 -25.52 -2.29 -2.99
CA ARG A 33 -25.86 -2.40 -4.41
C ARG A 33 -24.88 -1.58 -5.25
N MET A 34 -24.55 -2.06 -6.44
CA MET A 34 -23.67 -1.34 -7.37
C MET A 34 -24.26 0.02 -7.78
N SER A 35 -25.59 0.15 -7.83
CA SER A 35 -26.28 1.45 -8.00
C SER A 35 -25.90 2.49 -6.96
N ASP A 36 -25.88 2.07 -5.70
CA ASP A 36 -25.66 2.95 -4.56
C ASP A 36 -24.17 3.36 -4.49
N LEU A 37 -23.27 2.43 -4.85
CA LEU A 37 -21.84 2.72 -5.02
C LEU A 37 -21.62 3.77 -6.10
N HIS A 38 -22.31 3.62 -7.24
CA HIS A 38 -22.21 4.56 -8.36
C HIS A 38 -22.67 5.97 -7.96
N GLU A 39 -23.83 6.07 -7.32
CA GLU A 39 -24.39 7.35 -6.88
C GLU A 39 -23.46 8.08 -5.91
N ARG A 40 -22.89 7.36 -4.93
CA ARG A 40 -21.91 7.94 -3.98
C ARG A 40 -20.67 8.46 -4.68
N THR A 41 -20.22 7.75 -5.72
CA THR A 41 -19.07 8.15 -6.54
C THR A 41 -19.36 9.47 -7.26
N LEU A 42 -20.50 9.55 -7.95
CA LEU A 42 -20.94 10.77 -8.63
C LEU A 42 -21.10 11.95 -7.68
N ARG A 43 -21.68 11.73 -6.49
CA ARG A 43 -21.81 12.77 -5.47
C ARG A 43 -20.45 13.31 -5.04
N ARG A 44 -19.49 12.43 -4.79
CA ARG A 44 -18.13 12.83 -4.40
C ARG A 44 -17.40 13.56 -5.53
N ALA A 45 -17.55 13.11 -6.77
CA ALA A 45 -17.00 13.76 -7.95
C ALA A 45 -17.54 15.19 -8.10
N THR A 46 -18.85 15.37 -7.88
CA THR A 46 -19.52 16.66 -7.92
C THR A 46 -18.98 17.60 -6.84
N GLN A 47 -18.86 17.13 -5.60
CA GLN A 47 -18.29 17.92 -4.49
C GLN A 47 -16.86 18.40 -4.79
N ILE A 48 -16.03 17.58 -5.43
CA ILE A 48 -14.66 17.96 -5.80
C ILE A 48 -14.67 19.04 -6.90
N LYS A 49 -15.56 18.90 -7.90
CA LYS A 49 -15.72 19.89 -8.98
C LYS A 49 -16.25 21.22 -8.44
N GLU A 50 -17.23 21.19 -7.53
CA GLU A 50 -17.81 22.36 -6.86
C GLU A 50 -16.78 23.08 -5.99
N ALA A 51 -15.86 22.36 -5.36
CA ALA A 51 -14.75 22.94 -4.60
C ALA A 51 -13.67 23.62 -5.49
N GLY A 52 -13.87 23.69 -6.81
CA GLY A 52 -13.00 24.41 -7.75
C GLY A 52 -11.81 23.60 -8.27
N TYR A 53 -11.78 22.28 -8.02
CA TYR A 53 -10.72 21.41 -8.53
C TYR A 53 -11.04 20.90 -9.94
N LYS A 54 -10.00 20.77 -10.77
CA LYS A 54 -10.11 20.09 -12.06
C LYS A 54 -9.99 18.59 -11.85
N LEU A 55 -11.12 17.91 -11.75
CA LEU A 55 -11.21 16.46 -11.62
C LEU A 55 -11.23 15.81 -13.01
N VAL A 56 -10.28 14.89 -13.25
CA VAL A 56 -10.26 14.02 -14.43
C VAL A 56 -10.39 12.58 -13.94
N GLU A 57 -11.49 11.93 -14.33
CA GLU A 57 -11.86 10.58 -13.91
C GLU A 57 -11.67 9.62 -15.07
N MET A 58 -11.16 8.43 -14.77
CA MET A 58 -11.08 7.32 -15.73
C MET A 58 -11.40 6.03 -14.99
N TRP A 59 -12.26 5.21 -15.60
CA TRP A 59 -12.62 3.92 -15.01
C TRP A 59 -11.55 2.88 -15.30
N GLU A 60 -11.33 1.98 -14.35
CA GLU A 60 -10.38 0.87 -14.53
C GLU A 60 -10.70 0.01 -15.76
N CYS A 61 -11.99 -0.27 -16.03
CA CYS A 61 -12.37 -1.03 -17.21
C CYS A 61 -12.04 -0.31 -18.54
N GLU A 62 -12.06 1.02 -18.56
CA GLU A 62 -11.63 1.84 -19.70
C GLU A 62 -10.10 1.85 -19.79
N TRP A 63 -9.42 1.97 -18.65
CA TRP A 63 -7.96 1.92 -18.55
C TRP A 63 -7.41 0.59 -19.07
N ILE A 64 -7.99 -0.55 -18.69
CA ILE A 64 -7.55 -1.87 -19.17
C ILE A 64 -7.70 -2.00 -20.69
N LYS A 65 -8.73 -1.36 -21.28
CA LYS A 65 -8.94 -1.35 -22.74
C LYS A 65 -7.99 -0.40 -23.47
N SER A 66 -7.47 0.62 -22.77
CA SER A 66 -6.60 1.66 -23.33
C SER A 66 -5.32 1.10 -23.94
N LYS A 67 -4.75 1.85 -24.88
CA LYS A 67 -3.46 1.48 -25.51
C LYS A 67 -2.30 1.73 -24.55
N GLU A 68 -2.44 2.72 -23.67
CA GLU A 68 -1.46 3.05 -22.64
C GLU A 68 -1.24 1.90 -21.67
N CYS A 69 -2.31 1.23 -21.20
CA CYS A 69 -2.19 0.07 -20.32
C CYS A 69 -1.54 -1.13 -21.02
N LYS A 70 -1.79 -1.32 -22.32
CA LYS A 70 -1.19 -2.42 -23.11
C LYS A 70 0.29 -2.22 -23.39
N ASN A 71 0.70 -0.95 -23.54
CA ASN A 71 2.09 -0.57 -23.77
C ASN A 71 2.84 -0.26 -22.46
N ALA A 72 2.17 -0.39 -21.31
CA ALA A 72 2.79 -0.15 -20.01
C ALA A 72 3.89 -1.21 -19.77
N PRO A 73 5.08 -0.80 -19.32
CA PRO A 73 6.12 -1.75 -18.95
C PRO A 73 5.59 -2.67 -17.84
N SER A 74 5.89 -3.96 -17.94
CA SER A 74 5.56 -4.91 -16.87
C SER A 74 6.14 -4.38 -15.55
N PRO A 75 5.35 -4.27 -14.48
CA PRO A 75 5.87 -3.83 -13.20
C PRO A 75 7.01 -4.77 -12.78
N GLN A 76 8.13 -4.20 -12.35
CA GLN A 76 9.15 -5.00 -11.67
C GLN A 76 8.54 -5.48 -10.36
N ILE A 77 8.06 -6.71 -10.35
CA ILE A 77 7.59 -7.37 -9.15
C ILE A 77 8.85 -7.65 -8.33
N VAL A 78 9.18 -6.72 -7.43
CA VAL A 78 10.18 -6.97 -6.39
C VAL A 78 9.55 -7.98 -5.45
N GLU A 79 10.19 -9.15 -5.32
CA GLU A 79 9.74 -10.16 -4.38
C GLU A 79 9.68 -9.56 -2.96
N PRO A 80 8.60 -9.81 -2.20
CA PRO A 80 8.54 -9.38 -0.82
C PRO A 80 9.77 -9.86 -0.06
N LEU A 81 10.44 -8.92 0.64
CA LEU A 81 11.61 -9.24 1.43
C LEU A 81 11.26 -10.36 2.42
N LYS A 82 11.89 -11.53 2.29
CA LYS A 82 11.68 -12.64 3.23
C LYS A 82 12.15 -12.18 4.61
N PRO A 83 11.27 -12.05 5.62
CA PRO A 83 11.67 -11.53 6.94
C PRO A 83 12.82 -12.32 7.55
N ARG A 84 12.83 -13.65 7.31
CA ARG A 84 13.90 -14.55 7.72
C ARG A 84 15.27 -14.16 7.14
N GLU A 85 15.34 -13.82 5.86
CA GLU A 85 16.57 -13.36 5.20
C GLU A 85 16.95 -11.93 5.64
N ALA A 86 15.96 -11.08 5.95
CA ALA A 86 16.18 -9.74 6.49
C ALA A 86 16.87 -9.73 7.86
N PHE A 87 16.64 -10.75 8.70
CA PHE A 87 17.29 -10.90 10.01
C PHE A 87 18.70 -11.53 9.94
N PHE A 88 19.04 -12.22 8.84
CA PHE A 88 20.38 -12.79 8.64
C PHE A 88 21.41 -11.76 8.15
N GLY A 89 20.97 -10.55 7.77
CA GLY A 89 21.83 -9.38 7.66
C GLY A 89 22.17 -8.85 9.06
N GLY A 90 22.71 -9.73 9.91
CA GLY A 90 22.94 -9.50 11.34
C GLY A 90 23.53 -8.12 11.60
N ARG A 91 23.23 -7.56 12.78
CA ARG A 91 23.79 -6.29 13.25
C ARG A 91 25.31 -6.31 13.06
N THR A 92 25.77 -5.84 11.91
CA THR A 92 27.18 -5.80 11.58
C THR A 92 27.68 -4.56 12.30
N ASN A 93 27.91 -4.68 13.60
CA ASN A 93 28.70 -3.71 14.32
C ASN A 93 30.12 -3.87 13.78
N ALA A 94 30.48 -3.05 12.79
CA ALA A 94 31.84 -2.96 12.29
C ALA A 94 32.71 -2.24 13.34
N ILE A 95 32.94 -2.89 14.49
CA ILE A 95 33.82 -2.36 15.54
C ILE A 95 34.99 -3.32 15.68
N LYS A 96 36.09 -3.01 14.98
CA LYS A 96 37.36 -3.72 15.16
C LYS A 96 38.16 -2.99 16.23
N LEU A 97 38.07 -3.44 17.48
CA LEU A 97 38.87 -2.89 18.59
C LEU A 97 40.31 -3.41 18.45
N ASN A 98 41.24 -2.52 18.13
CA ASN A 98 42.67 -2.83 18.12
C ASN A 98 43.30 -2.32 19.43
N VAL A 99 43.89 -3.22 20.22
CA VAL A 99 44.55 -2.88 21.50
C VAL A 99 45.99 -3.37 21.46
N THR A 100 46.95 -2.46 21.59
CA THR A 100 48.38 -2.77 21.69
C THR A 100 48.90 -2.34 23.07
N GLY A 101 49.63 -3.24 23.74
CA GLY A 101 50.38 -2.94 24.97
C GLY A 101 49.61 -2.98 26.31
N LYS A 102 48.31 -3.33 26.33
CA LYS A 102 47.52 -3.52 27.58
C LYS A 102 46.58 -4.72 27.49
N LYS A 103 46.27 -5.36 28.62
CA LYS A 103 45.25 -6.43 28.70
C LYS A 103 43.84 -5.83 28.57
N LEU A 104 43.14 -6.17 27.48
CA LEU A 104 41.73 -5.82 27.27
C LEU A 104 40.85 -6.71 28.15
N ARG A 105 39.95 -6.11 28.95
CA ARG A 105 38.87 -6.83 29.63
C ARG A 105 37.55 -6.47 28.94
N TYR A 106 36.98 -7.45 28.25
CA TYR A 106 35.67 -7.34 27.61
C TYR A 106 34.61 -7.84 28.58
N ILE A 107 33.58 -7.03 28.82
CA ILE A 107 32.38 -7.44 29.54
C ILE A 107 31.24 -7.35 28.55
N ASP A 108 30.70 -8.51 28.17
CA ASP A 108 29.54 -8.60 27.31
C ASP A 108 28.28 -8.35 28.14
N ILE A 109 27.75 -7.14 28.11
CA ILE A 109 26.42 -6.89 28.67
C ILE A 109 25.42 -7.25 27.57
N VAL A 110 25.02 -8.52 27.56
CA VAL A 110 23.87 -8.96 26.77
C VAL A 110 22.65 -8.21 27.32
N SER A 111 22.15 -7.22 26.57
CA SER A 111 20.82 -6.67 26.86
C SER A 111 19.86 -7.85 26.92
N LEU A 112 19.09 -7.98 28.00
CA LEU A 112 18.17 -9.08 28.34
C LEU A 112 16.97 -9.21 27.35
N TYR A 113 17.23 -9.12 26.06
CA TYR A 113 16.28 -9.12 24.99
C TYR A 113 16.52 -10.38 24.16
N PRO A 114 15.72 -11.43 24.41
CA PRO A 114 14.26 -11.39 24.24
C PRO A 114 13.45 -11.80 25.48
N THR A 115 14.02 -11.78 26.69
CA THR A 115 13.32 -12.19 27.92
C THR A 115 12.13 -11.28 28.26
N VAL A 116 12.19 -10.01 27.86
CA VAL A 116 11.08 -9.03 27.96
C VAL A 116 10.14 -9.02 26.75
N GLN A 117 10.46 -9.76 25.68
CA GLN A 117 9.64 -9.84 24.46
C GLN A 117 8.91 -11.19 24.32
N CYS A 118 9.08 -12.09 25.28
CA CYS A 118 8.20 -13.26 25.44
C CYS A 118 6.86 -12.77 26.00
N GLY A 119 6.02 -12.25 25.11
CA GLY A 119 4.62 -12.03 25.38
C GLY A 119 4.00 -13.35 25.81
N THR A 120 3.58 -13.37 27.07
CA THR A 120 2.71 -14.36 27.69
C THR A 120 1.60 -14.79 26.72
N THR A 121 1.74 -15.95 26.08
CA THR A 121 0.59 -16.67 25.56
C THR A 121 0.26 -17.74 26.60
N VAL A 122 -0.57 -17.35 27.57
CA VAL A 122 -1.38 -18.30 28.32
C VAL A 122 -2.55 -18.65 27.41
N ARG A 123 -2.49 -19.81 26.79
CA ARG A 123 -3.56 -20.83 26.73
C ARG A 123 -3.09 -22.03 25.91
#